data_AF-A0A817SGN2-F1
#
_entry.id   AF-A0A817SGN2-F1
#
_cell.length_a   1.000
_cell.length_b   1.000
_cell.length_c   1.000
_cell.angle_alpha   90.00
_cell.angle_beta   90.00
_cell.angle_gamma   90.00
#
_symmetry.space_group_name_H-M   'P 1'
#
loop_
_entity.id
_entity.type
_entity.pdbx_description
1 polymer ?
#
loop_
_entity_poly.entity_id
_entity_poly.type
_entity_poly.pdbx_seq_one_letter_code
_entity_poly.pdbx_strand_id
1 'polypeptide(L)'
;MWIFIFFLPMLIQCQHIDDLVDKLRHLESFVELQGGSFRMGVNDRHGINMEFPIKQAHVKPFRIFQYPVTIAAFRRYTQDKTRYRTQAEINGFSFILGNPENKSIV
;
A
#
# COMPACT_ATOMS: atom_id res chain seq x y z
N MET A 1 43.01 10.48 9.82
CA MET A 1 42.27 9.26 9.43
C MET A 1 41.14 9.01 10.42
N TRP A 2 40.05 9.80 10.34
CA TRP A 2 38.91 9.78 11.28
C TRP A 2 37.54 9.66 10.55
N ILE A 3 37.56 9.37 9.25
CA ILE A 3 36.35 9.29 8.41
C ILE A 3 35.64 7.92 8.56
N PHE A 4 36.36 6.89 9.01
CA PHE A 4 35.82 5.52 9.10
C PHE A 4 34.87 5.26 10.29
N ILE A 5 34.91 6.07 11.34
CA ILE A 5 34.12 5.81 12.58
C ILE A 5 32.64 6.23 12.42
N PHE A 6 32.34 7.19 11.54
CA PHE A 6 30.95 7.64 11.31
C PHE A 6 30.16 6.80 10.29
N PHE A 7 30.82 6.00 9.46
CA PHE A 7 30.15 5.22 8.41
C PHE A 7 29.62 3.86 8.89
N LEU A 8 30.19 3.29 9.95
CA LEU A 8 29.82 1.97 10.46
C LEU A 8 28.40 1.89 11.09
N PRO A 9 27.90 2.87 11.87
CA PRO A 9 26.56 2.73 12.48
C PRO A 9 25.42 2.79 11.45
N MET A 10 25.59 3.48 10.32
CA MET A 10 24.57 3.59 9.27
C MET A 10 24.37 2.27 8.49
N LEU A 11 25.46 1.50 8.30
CA LEU A 11 25.39 0.19 7.64
C LEU A 11 24.66 -0.86 8.49
N ILE A 12 24.87 -0.84 9.81
CA ILE A 12 24.22 -1.77 10.75
C ILE A 12 22.71 -1.53 10.82
N GLN A 13 22.27 -0.26 10.81
CA GLN A 13 20.85 0.09 10.83
C GLN A 13 20.10 -0.30 9.54
N CYS A 14 20.78 -0.31 8.40
CA CYS A 14 20.18 -0.67 7.11
C CYS A 14 19.89 -2.18 7.02
N GLN A 15 20.83 -3.03 7.46
CA GLN A 15 20.68 -4.49 7.43
C GLN A 15 19.46 -4.99 8.23
N HIS A 16 19.21 -4.38 9.40
CA HIS A 16 18.09 -4.78 10.25
C HIS A 16 16.71 -4.52 9.62
N ILE A 17 16.58 -3.45 8.83
CA ILE A 17 15.33 -3.10 8.16
C ILE A 17 15.08 -4.03 6.97
N ASP A 18 16.10 -4.36 6.20
CA ASP A 18 15.96 -5.26 5.04
C ASP A 18 15.57 -6.68 5.50
N ASP A 19 16.12 -7.17 6.61
CA ASP A 19 15.70 -8.43 7.24
C ASP A 19 14.23 -8.42 7.67
N LEU A 20 13.73 -7.29 8.20
CA LEU A 20 12.32 -7.13 8.56
C LEU A 20 11.43 -7.11 7.31
N VAL A 21 11.85 -6.42 6.25
CA VAL A 21 11.14 -6.41 4.96
C VAL A 21 11.03 -7.83 4.40
N ASP A 22 12.10 -8.61 4.45
CA ASP A 22 12.10 -9.98 3.95
C ASP A 22 11.24 -10.93 4.79
N LYS A 23 11.19 -10.75 6.12
CA LYS A 23 10.28 -11.53 6.99
C LYS A 23 8.80 -11.32 6.64
N LEU A 24 8.43 -10.14 6.15
CA LEU A 24 7.04 -9.78 5.84
C LEU A 24 6.56 -10.24 4.46
N ARG A 25 7.42 -10.87 3.64
CA ARG A 25 7.07 -11.30 2.27
C ARG A 25 5.91 -12.27 2.19
N HIS A 26 5.65 -13.03 3.24
CA HIS A 26 4.50 -13.94 3.29
C HIS A 26 3.14 -13.21 3.17
N LEU A 27 3.09 -11.90 3.43
CA LEU A 27 1.91 -11.05 3.23
C LEU A 27 1.65 -10.71 1.76
N GLU A 28 2.59 -11.02 0.85
CA GLU A 28 2.42 -10.84 -0.59
C GLU A 28 1.79 -12.09 -1.24
N SER A 29 0.88 -12.74 -0.52
CA SER A 29 0.19 -13.93 -0.98
C SER A 29 -0.97 -13.58 -1.90
N PHE A 30 -1.07 -14.31 -3.01
CA PHE A 30 -2.22 -14.25 -3.91
C PHE A 30 -3.17 -15.41 -3.64
N VAL A 31 -4.45 -15.15 -3.83
CA VAL A 31 -5.47 -16.19 -3.97
C VAL A 31 -5.94 -16.21 -5.41
N GLU A 32 -6.05 -17.42 -5.98
CA GLU A 32 -6.67 -17.62 -7.29
C GLU A 32 -8.16 -17.79 -7.14
N LEU A 33 -8.93 -17.01 -7.88
CA LEU A 33 -10.37 -17.11 -7.95
C LEU A 33 -10.76 -17.54 -9.36
N GLN A 34 -11.60 -18.57 -9.47
CA GLN A 34 -12.08 -19.10 -10.74
C GLN A 34 -13.02 -18.13 -11.50
N GLY A 35 -13.32 -16.97 -10.89
CA GLY A 35 -14.31 -16.04 -11.40
C GLY A 35 -15.72 -16.62 -11.35
N GLY A 36 -16.58 -16.16 -12.24
CA GLY A 36 -17.97 -16.55 -12.31
C GLY A 36 -18.92 -15.38 -12.09
N SER A 37 -20.20 -15.72 -11.93
CA SER A 37 -21.30 -14.78 -11.83
C SER A 37 -21.73 -14.58 -10.38
N PHE A 38 -21.88 -13.33 -9.95
CA PHE A 38 -22.34 -12.98 -8.61
C PHE A 38 -23.20 -11.70 -8.61
N ARG A 39 -23.96 -11.49 -7.54
CA ARG A 39 -24.75 -10.27 -7.35
C ARG A 39 -23.87 -9.23 -6.66
N MET A 40 -23.64 -8.09 -7.30
CA MET A 40 -22.80 -7.00 -6.81
C MET A 40 -23.66 -5.79 -6.43
N GLY A 41 -23.23 -5.07 -5.39
CA GLY A 41 -23.95 -3.92 -4.83
C GLY A 41 -24.88 -4.29 -3.68
N VAL A 42 -25.62 -3.31 -3.19
CA VAL A 42 -26.55 -3.44 -2.06
C VAL A 42 -27.93 -2.93 -2.45
N ASN A 43 -28.99 -3.56 -1.92
CA ASN A 43 -30.37 -3.14 -2.17
C ASN A 43 -30.84 -2.10 -1.14
N ASP A 44 -30.03 -1.08 -0.89
CA ASP A 44 -30.38 0.04 -0.02
C ASP A 44 -30.70 1.28 -0.87
N ARG A 45 -31.97 1.68 -0.89
CA ARG A 45 -32.44 2.85 -1.66
C ARG A 45 -31.95 4.18 -1.09
N HIS A 46 -31.46 4.17 0.15
CA HIS A 46 -30.84 5.33 0.80
C HIS A 46 -29.31 5.24 0.80
N GLY A 47 -28.74 4.18 0.18
CA GLY A 47 -27.32 4.01 0.06
C GLY A 47 -26.66 5.17 -0.68
N ILE A 48 -25.59 5.69 -0.11
CA ILE A 48 -24.72 6.69 -0.74
C ILE A 48 -23.79 5.97 -1.73
N ASN A 49 -23.41 6.64 -2.81
CA ASN A 49 -22.32 6.23 -3.74
C ASN A 49 -22.63 5.11 -4.77
N MET A 50 -23.81 5.10 -5.40
CA MET A 50 -24.16 4.21 -6.53
C MET A 50 -24.02 2.70 -6.25
N GLU A 51 -24.01 2.32 -4.97
CA GLU A 51 -23.97 0.90 -4.56
C GLU A 51 -25.31 0.18 -4.82
N PHE A 52 -26.40 0.95 -4.96
CA PHE A 52 -27.71 0.51 -5.43
C PHE A 52 -27.91 0.81 -6.92
N PRO A 53 -28.64 -0.04 -7.67
CA PRO A 53 -29.24 -1.30 -7.27
C PRO A 53 -28.25 -2.47 -7.37
N ILE A 54 -28.64 -3.64 -6.82
CA ILE A 54 -27.94 -4.90 -7.07
C ILE A 54 -27.92 -5.19 -8.58
N LYS A 55 -26.74 -5.54 -9.10
CA LYS A 55 -26.53 -5.93 -10.50
C LYS A 55 -25.90 -7.32 -10.58
N GLN A 56 -26.24 -8.05 -11.65
CA GLN A 56 -25.52 -9.28 -11.97
C GLN A 56 -24.17 -8.91 -12.58
N ALA A 57 -23.09 -9.32 -11.93
CA ALA A 57 -21.73 -9.18 -12.44
C ALA A 57 -21.20 -10.57 -12.86
N HIS A 58 -20.31 -10.59 -13.85
CA HIS A 58 -19.53 -11.76 -14.22
C HIS A 58 -18.08 -11.36 -14.42
N VAL A 59 -17.15 -12.12 -13.84
CA VAL A 59 -15.72 -11.89 -13.97
C VAL A 59 -15.02 -13.16 -14.44
N LYS A 60 -13.99 -13.00 -15.25
CA LYS A 60 -13.09 -14.10 -15.64
C LYS A 60 -12.26 -14.56 -14.43
N PRO A 61 -11.63 -15.75 -14.47
CA PRO A 61 -10.65 -16.14 -13.46
C PRO A 61 -9.56 -15.07 -13.29
N PHE A 62 -9.18 -14.79 -12.03
CA PHE A 62 -8.18 -13.78 -11.70
C PHE A 62 -7.48 -14.12 -10.39
N ARG A 63 -6.37 -13.44 -10.11
CA ARG A 63 -5.68 -13.48 -8.82
C ARG A 63 -5.84 -12.16 -8.10
N ILE A 64 -5.96 -12.21 -6.77
CA ILE A 64 -6.01 -11.02 -5.93
C ILE A 64 -5.11 -11.21 -4.70
N PHE A 65 -4.48 -10.13 -4.24
CA PHE A 65 -3.73 -10.17 -2.99
C PHE A 65 -4.66 -10.43 -1.82
N GLN A 66 -4.23 -11.29 -0.90
CA GLN A 66 -4.95 -11.56 0.34
C GLN A 66 -4.83 -10.38 1.32
N TYR A 67 -3.72 -9.64 1.27
CA TYR A 67 -3.43 -8.50 2.13
C TYR A 67 -3.14 -7.25 1.30
N PRO A 68 -3.41 -6.04 1.82
CA PRO A 68 -3.01 -4.80 1.16
C PRO A 68 -1.49 -4.73 0.96
N VAL A 69 -1.06 -3.93 -0.02
CA VAL A 69 0.37 -3.62 -0.20
C VAL A 69 0.89 -2.93 1.06
N THR A 70 1.87 -3.54 1.69
CA THR A 70 2.47 -3.02 2.93
C THR A 70 3.54 -1.97 2.64
N ILE A 71 3.88 -1.16 3.64
CA ILE A 71 5.01 -0.22 3.55
C ILE A 71 6.31 -0.96 3.21
N ALA A 72 6.52 -2.17 3.77
CA ALA A 72 7.69 -2.99 3.49
C ALA A 72 7.76 -3.41 2.01
N ALA A 73 6.65 -3.89 1.44
CA ALA A 73 6.57 -4.26 0.03
C ALA A 73 6.79 -3.04 -0.89
N PHE A 74 6.21 -1.90 -0.53
CA PHE A 74 6.39 -0.66 -1.29
C PHE A 74 7.82 -0.11 -1.22
N ARG A 75 8.47 -0.19 -0.06
CA ARG A 75 9.89 0.17 0.10
C ARG A 75 10.77 -0.67 -0.82
N ARG A 76 10.58 -1.99 -0.85
CA ARG A 76 11.31 -2.88 -1.75
C ARG A 76 11.10 -2.50 -3.21
N TYR A 77 9.86 -2.21 -3.60
CA TYR A 77 9.56 -1.70 -4.93
C TYR A 77 10.34 -0.42 -5.28
N THR A 78 10.44 0.56 -4.36
CA THR A 78 11.21 1.78 -4.59
C THR A 78 12.73 1.55 -4.63
N GLN A 79 13.25 0.57 -3.89
CA GLN A 79 14.65 0.15 -3.97
C GLN A 79 14.96 -0.48 -5.35
N ASP A 80 14.07 -1.35 -5.83
CA ASP A 80 14.20 -2.01 -7.14
C ASP A 80 13.99 -1.03 -8.31
N LYS A 81 13.13 -0.02 -8.11
CA LYS A 81 12.80 1.04 -9.08
C LYS A 81 13.31 2.38 -8.57
N THR A 82 14.63 2.53 -8.55
CA THR A 82 15.37 3.68 -7.98
C THR A 82 14.96 5.08 -8.47
N ARG A 83 14.17 5.20 -9.53
CA ARG A 83 13.68 6.48 -10.07
C ARG A 83 12.18 6.70 -9.89
N TYR A 84 11.48 5.79 -9.20
CA TYR A 84 10.06 5.95 -8.94
C TYR A 84 9.83 7.07 -7.91
N ARG A 85 8.94 8.00 -8.23
CA ARG A 85 8.42 9.02 -7.31
C ARG A 85 6.91 8.95 -7.34
N THR A 86 6.28 8.96 -6.17
CA THR A 86 4.82 9.04 -6.07
C THR A 86 4.32 10.39 -6.55
N GLN A 87 3.04 10.47 -6.91
CA GLN A 87 2.42 11.74 -7.25
C GLN A 87 2.46 12.74 -6.10
N ALA A 88 2.37 12.27 -4.84
CA ALA A 88 2.50 13.11 -3.66
C ALA A 88 3.87 13.78 -3.58
N GLU A 89 4.95 13.05 -3.87
CA GLU A 89 6.31 13.61 -3.92
C GLU A 89 6.52 14.56 -5.10
N ILE A 90 5.89 14.30 -6.25
CA ILE A 90 5.97 15.17 -7.43
C ILE A 90 5.22 16.48 -7.18
N ASN A 91 4.03 16.39 -6.58
CA ASN A 91 3.19 17.54 -6.27
C ASN A 91 3.67 18.31 -5.03
N GLY A 92 4.47 17.67 -4.17
CA GLY A 92 4.95 18.26 -2.92
C GLY A 92 3.91 18.29 -1.79
N PHE A 93 2.78 17.57 -1.92
CA PHE A 93 1.77 17.48 -0.86
C PHE A 93 0.98 16.15 -0.91
N SER A 94 0.41 15.80 0.24
CA SER A 94 -0.63 14.77 0.37
C SER A 94 -1.57 15.16 1.51
N PHE A 95 -2.75 14.54 1.58
CA PHE A 95 -3.69 14.79 2.65
C PHE A 95 -3.24 14.13 3.94
N ILE A 96 -3.30 14.90 5.03
CA ILE A 96 -3.16 14.41 6.40
C ILE A 96 -4.49 14.59 7.12
N LEU A 97 -4.84 13.65 8.00
CA LEU A 97 -6.02 13.81 8.85
C LEU A 97 -5.71 14.88 9.90
N GLY A 98 -6.36 16.04 9.77
CA GLY A 98 -6.20 17.14 10.72
C GLY A 98 -6.92 16.87 12.04
N ASN A 99 -6.37 17.38 13.13
CA ASN A 99 -7.10 17.51 14.38
C ASN A 99 -7.92 18.82 14.33
N PRO A 100 -9.26 18.79 14.51
CA PRO A 100 -10.08 20.01 14.50
C PRO A 100 -9.69 21.04 15.57
N GLU A 101 -9.00 20.63 16.65
CA GLU A 101 -8.54 21.53 17.73
C GLU A 101 -7.19 22.19 17.48
N ASN A 102 -6.35 21.64 16.59
CA ASN A 102 -5.05 22.19 16.23
C ASN A 102 -5.04 22.57 14.75
N LYS A 103 -5.47 23.82 14.46
CA LYS A 103 -5.56 24.37 13.09
C LYS A 103 -4.21 24.68 12.42
N SER A 104 -3.09 24.25 12.98
CA SER A 104 -1.76 24.65 12.52
C SER A 104 -0.78 23.47 12.55
N ILE A 105 -0.94 22.57 11.59
CA ILE A 105 0.18 21.73 11.14
C ILE A 105 0.14 21.69 9.61
N VAL A 106 0.48 22.82 8.99
CA VAL A 106 1.09 22.92 7.66
C VAL A 106 2.13 24.03 7.74
#